data_AF-A0A428SQR2-F1
#
_entry.id   AF-A0A428SQR2-F1
#
_cell.length_a   1.000
_cell.length_b   1.000
_cell.length_c   1.000
_cell.angle_alpha   90.00
_cell.angle_beta   90.00
_cell.angle_gamma   90.00
#
_symmetry.space_group_name_H-M   'P 1'
#
loop_
_entity.id
_entity.type
_entity.pdbx_description
1 polymer ?
#
loop_
_entity_poly.entity_id
_entity_poly.type
_entity_poly.pdbx_seq_one_letter_code
_entity_poly.pdbx_strand_id
1 'polypeptide(L)'
;MGNFRDFSVHSSGATKLIEAQENTLVQQGFVGHGLMAAWVRAQMNNWWRRMHFSTEDFQRKQDPVSISSNVELILDLVGDSKASVLVMLCESLRVYSSAVVDYWDLVESKPINDKETSSAPTAFCAGPEGDACLYPYALLLKAQSRKLSDWHAKLPLSQLPIASFHSAYPTRLEDSSLTVEPLYFQSHDSAMNYAYYITTRIIQSAALFKDRKSTTTAQEADRWTLILLQIATGIDWEECIRLNTFAIGFSGLLLVCAIHTSNSAIGLWIQEWLEERQKTSHLEEGSFPVLQILQVLRAVNHERARGRDVFAVFQTVDDGGGEGKFHSYHSQTLTSVMMYGREKVNDKVISYSVPV
;
A
#
# COMPACT_ATOMS: atom_id res chain seq x y z
N MET A 1 -11.03 -13.46 7.86
CA MET A 1 -11.97 -14.05 6.88
C MET A 1 -11.38 -14.33 5.49
N GLY A 2 -10.14 -13.93 5.17
CA GLY A 2 -9.67 -13.91 3.76
C GLY A 2 -9.18 -15.22 3.13
N ASN A 3 -9.33 -16.37 3.78
CA ASN A 3 -8.72 -17.60 3.24
C ASN A 3 -9.54 -18.87 3.49
N PHE A 4 -10.73 -18.88 2.90
CA PHE A 4 -11.35 -20.13 2.48
C PHE A 4 -11.39 -20.06 0.95
N ARG A 5 -11.02 -21.13 0.25
CA ARG A 5 -11.39 -21.27 -1.18
C ARG A 5 -12.88 -20.94 -1.37
N ASP A 6 -13.70 -21.35 -0.41
CA ASP A 6 -15.13 -21.04 -0.34
C ASP A 6 -15.43 -19.57 -0.03
N PHE A 7 -14.57 -18.84 0.69
CA PHE A 7 -14.76 -17.40 0.92
C PHE A 7 -14.64 -16.62 -0.39
N SER A 8 -13.74 -17.01 -1.30
CA SER A 8 -13.69 -16.39 -2.63
C SER A 8 -14.99 -16.64 -3.40
N VAL A 9 -15.55 -17.86 -3.31
CA VAL A 9 -16.86 -18.20 -3.87
C VAL A 9 -17.99 -17.39 -3.25
N HIS A 10 -18.01 -17.25 -1.92
CA HIS A 10 -19.01 -16.46 -1.20
C HIS A 10 -18.89 -14.96 -1.49
N SER A 11 -17.67 -14.42 -1.53
CA SER A 11 -17.40 -13.02 -1.89
C SER A 11 -17.82 -12.75 -3.33
N SER A 12 -17.46 -13.62 -4.28
CA SER A 12 -17.94 -13.53 -5.67
C SER A 12 -19.45 -13.67 -5.78
N GLY A 13 -20.07 -14.53 -4.99
CA GLY A 13 -21.53 -14.66 -4.92
C GLY A 13 -22.20 -13.38 -4.40
N ALA A 14 -21.64 -12.77 -3.35
CA ALA A 14 -22.12 -11.51 -2.80
C ALA A 14 -21.94 -10.34 -3.79
N THR A 15 -20.81 -10.28 -4.49
CA THR A 15 -20.56 -9.32 -5.57
C THR A 15 -21.61 -9.45 -6.67
N LYS A 16 -21.81 -10.64 -7.21
CA LYS A 16 -22.82 -10.89 -8.25
C LYS A 16 -24.23 -10.55 -7.78
N LEU A 17 -24.55 -10.79 -6.51
CA LEU A 17 -25.84 -10.45 -5.94
C LEU A 17 -26.03 -8.93 -5.86
N ILE A 18 -25.04 -8.19 -5.39
CA ILE A 18 -25.11 -6.73 -5.28
C ILE A 18 -25.16 -6.08 -6.66
N GLU A 19 -24.37 -6.57 -7.61
CA GLU A 19 -24.42 -6.14 -9.02
C GLU A 19 -25.79 -6.42 -9.64
N ALA A 20 -26.36 -7.61 -9.40
CA ALA A 20 -27.69 -7.97 -9.90
C ALA A 20 -28.82 -7.12 -9.29
N GLN A 21 -28.61 -6.57 -8.09
CA GLN A 21 -29.60 -5.75 -7.36
C GLN A 21 -29.27 -4.25 -7.39
N GLU A 22 -28.30 -3.83 -8.21
CA GLU A 22 -27.79 -2.46 -8.22
C GLU A 22 -28.91 -1.42 -8.35
N ASN A 23 -29.79 -1.57 -9.34
CA ASN A 23 -30.93 -0.68 -9.57
C ASN A 23 -31.89 -0.63 -8.39
N THR A 24 -32.14 -1.76 -7.74
CA THR A 24 -33.03 -1.85 -6.57
C THR A 24 -32.40 -1.18 -5.36
N LEU A 25 -31.10 -1.37 -5.16
CA LEU A 25 -30.35 -0.72 -4.08
C LEU A 25 -30.29 0.80 -4.26
N VAL A 26 -30.14 1.29 -5.49
CA VAL A 26 -30.27 2.73 -5.81
C VAL A 26 -31.65 3.27 -5.41
N GLN A 27 -32.72 2.54 -5.76
CA GLN A 27 -34.09 2.94 -5.43
C GLN A 27 -34.37 2.96 -3.92
N GLN A 28 -33.65 2.17 -3.13
CA GLN A 28 -33.77 2.14 -1.66
C GLN A 28 -33.10 3.33 -0.96
N GLY A 29 -32.48 4.25 -1.70
CA GLY A 29 -31.91 5.49 -1.17
C GLY A 29 -30.84 5.21 -0.11
N PHE A 30 -30.91 5.91 1.03
CA PHE A 30 -29.88 5.89 2.08
C PHE A 30 -29.47 4.48 2.54
N VAL A 31 -30.42 3.55 2.67
CA VAL A 31 -30.13 2.19 3.14
C VAL A 31 -29.35 1.40 2.08
N GLY A 32 -29.81 1.42 0.83
CA GLY A 32 -29.14 0.72 -0.26
C GLY A 32 -27.75 1.30 -0.53
N HIS A 33 -27.63 2.62 -0.47
CA HIS A 33 -26.37 3.34 -0.55
C HIS A 33 -25.37 2.94 0.55
N GLY A 34 -25.83 2.90 1.81
CA GLY A 34 -24.99 2.47 2.93
C GLY A 34 -24.52 1.02 2.79
N LEU A 35 -25.39 0.13 2.30
CA LEU A 35 -25.03 -1.26 2.03
C LEU A 35 -23.97 -1.38 0.92
N MET A 36 -24.12 -0.63 -0.17
CA MET A 36 -23.12 -0.59 -1.24
C MET A 36 -21.77 -0.09 -0.72
N ALA A 37 -21.75 0.98 0.06
CA ALA A 37 -20.51 1.50 0.62
C ALA A 37 -19.84 0.51 1.58
N ALA A 38 -20.62 -0.15 2.45
CA ALA A 38 -20.12 -1.21 3.33
C ALA A 38 -19.53 -2.38 2.54
N TRP A 39 -20.19 -2.80 1.46
CA TRP A 39 -19.69 -3.84 0.57
C TRP A 39 -18.39 -3.42 -0.11
N VAL A 40 -18.31 -2.21 -0.68
CA VAL A 40 -17.06 -1.69 -1.30
C VAL A 40 -15.91 -1.70 -0.29
N ARG A 41 -16.13 -1.20 0.93
CA ARG A 41 -15.10 -1.22 1.99
C ARG A 41 -14.63 -2.63 2.31
N ALA A 42 -15.55 -3.59 2.40
CA ALA A 42 -15.21 -4.99 2.64
C ALA A 42 -14.43 -5.61 1.47
N GLN A 43 -14.81 -5.31 0.22
CA GLN A 43 -14.07 -5.74 -0.98
C GLN A 43 -12.66 -5.16 -0.99
N MET A 44 -12.50 -3.86 -0.73
CA MET A 44 -11.19 -3.21 -0.73
C MET A 44 -10.28 -3.76 0.38
N ASN A 45 -10.82 -4.01 1.58
CA ASN A 45 -10.05 -4.66 2.64
C ASN A 45 -9.60 -6.08 2.23
N ASN A 46 -10.50 -6.89 1.66
CA ASN A 46 -10.13 -8.24 1.20
C ASN A 46 -9.11 -8.21 0.06
N TRP A 47 -9.27 -7.29 -0.88
CA TRP A 47 -8.33 -7.08 -1.97
C TRP A 47 -6.95 -6.68 -1.43
N TRP A 48 -6.89 -5.69 -0.53
CA TRP A 48 -5.66 -5.21 0.08
C TRP A 48 -4.88 -6.32 0.77
N ARG A 49 -5.58 -7.14 1.55
CA ARG A 49 -5.01 -8.29 2.26
C ARG A 49 -4.47 -9.34 1.32
N ARG A 50 -5.11 -9.54 0.17
CA ARG A 50 -4.67 -10.51 -0.83
C ARG A 50 -3.50 -9.99 -1.66
N MET A 51 -3.41 -8.68 -1.85
CA MET A 51 -2.32 -8.06 -2.60
C MET A 51 -1.04 -7.98 -1.80
N HIS A 52 -1.13 -7.61 -0.52
CA HIS A 52 0.02 -7.63 0.36
C HIS A 52 0.59 -9.04 0.47
N PHE A 53 1.88 -9.17 0.17
CA PHE A 53 2.57 -10.46 0.20
C PHE A 53 1.95 -11.50 -0.74
N SER A 54 1.35 -11.10 -1.87
CA SER A 54 1.08 -12.06 -2.93
C SER A 54 2.33 -12.34 -3.77
N THR A 55 2.28 -13.37 -4.60
CA THR A 55 3.30 -13.62 -5.61
C THR A 55 3.23 -12.62 -6.74
N GLU A 56 4.35 -12.46 -7.44
CA GLU A 56 4.43 -11.66 -8.66
C GLU A 56 3.39 -12.08 -9.70
N ASP A 57 3.27 -13.39 -9.96
CA ASP A 57 2.29 -13.96 -10.89
C ASP A 57 0.85 -13.59 -10.56
N PHE A 58 0.52 -13.55 -9.27
CA PHE A 58 -0.80 -13.15 -8.81
C PHE A 58 -1.05 -11.67 -9.09
N GLN A 59 -0.10 -10.80 -8.75
CA GLN A 59 -0.22 -9.34 -8.96
C GLN A 59 -0.30 -8.99 -10.45
N ARG A 60 0.43 -9.73 -11.29
CA ARG A 60 0.40 -9.60 -12.76
C ARG A 60 -0.99 -9.83 -13.35
N LYS A 61 -1.74 -10.80 -12.80
CA LYS A 61 -3.04 -11.24 -13.32
C LYS A 61 -4.22 -10.51 -12.67
N GLN A 62 -3.98 -9.45 -11.90
CA GLN A 62 -5.07 -8.73 -11.26
C GLN A 62 -5.82 -7.85 -12.25
N ASP A 63 -7.13 -8.09 -12.32
CA ASP A 63 -8.06 -7.20 -12.98
C ASP A 63 -8.06 -5.81 -12.31
N PRO A 64 -8.41 -4.75 -13.07
CA PRO A 64 -8.66 -3.43 -12.51
C PRO A 64 -9.54 -3.49 -11.25
N VAL A 65 -9.19 -2.72 -10.23
CA VAL A 65 -10.06 -2.51 -9.07
C VAL A 65 -11.17 -1.57 -9.51
N SER A 66 -12.11 -2.09 -10.28
CA SER A 66 -13.25 -1.34 -10.80
C SER A 66 -14.48 -1.61 -9.95
N ILE A 67 -15.11 -0.54 -9.48
CA ILE A 67 -16.52 -0.53 -9.12
C ILE A 67 -17.32 -0.07 -10.36
N SER A 68 -18.58 -0.48 -10.47
CA SER A 68 -19.45 0.01 -11.53
C SER A 68 -19.57 1.54 -11.47
N SER A 69 -19.80 2.19 -12.61
CA SER A 69 -19.97 3.65 -12.66
C SER A 69 -21.15 4.13 -11.80
N ASN A 70 -22.20 3.31 -11.64
CA ASN A 70 -23.31 3.66 -10.76
C ASN A 70 -22.88 3.62 -9.29
N VAL A 71 -22.09 2.63 -8.86
CA VAL A 71 -21.54 2.59 -7.50
C VAL A 71 -20.62 3.79 -7.26
N GLU A 72 -19.76 4.16 -8.21
CA GLU A 72 -18.90 5.36 -8.09
C GLU A 72 -19.73 6.64 -7.91
N LEU A 73 -20.79 6.81 -8.71
CA LEU A 73 -21.73 7.93 -8.58
C LEU A 73 -22.46 7.92 -7.23
N ILE A 74 -22.86 6.75 -6.72
CA ILE A 74 -23.55 6.62 -5.44
C ILE A 74 -22.62 6.97 -4.28
N LEU A 75 -21.37 6.51 -4.29
CA LEU A 75 -20.39 6.87 -3.26
C LEU A 75 -20.17 8.38 -3.19
N ASP A 76 -20.12 9.03 -4.36
CA ASP A 76 -20.05 10.49 -4.47
C ASP A 76 -21.32 11.18 -3.96
N LEU A 77 -22.51 10.67 -4.27
CA LEU A 77 -23.80 11.23 -3.85
C LEU A 77 -24.04 11.12 -2.34
N VAL A 78 -23.57 10.02 -1.73
CA VAL A 78 -23.78 9.71 -0.31
C VAL A 78 -22.72 10.38 0.56
N GLY A 79 -21.67 10.93 -0.08
CA GLY A 79 -20.54 11.53 0.62
C GLY A 79 -19.74 10.49 1.41
N ASP A 80 -19.75 9.22 0.98
CA ASP A 80 -18.99 8.17 1.65
C ASP A 80 -17.51 8.28 1.28
N SER A 81 -16.82 9.20 1.95
CA SER A 81 -15.42 9.52 1.68
C SER A 81 -14.52 8.28 1.86
N LYS A 82 -14.85 7.39 2.79
CA LYS A 82 -14.05 6.18 3.10
C LYS A 82 -14.06 5.17 1.97
N ALA A 83 -15.23 4.84 1.41
CA ALA A 83 -15.30 3.85 0.33
C ALA A 83 -14.55 4.33 -0.93
N SER A 84 -14.73 5.60 -1.32
CA SER A 84 -14.06 6.15 -2.51
C SER A 84 -12.54 6.17 -2.37
N VAL A 85 -12.01 6.62 -1.21
CA VAL A 85 -10.55 6.68 -1.01
C VAL A 85 -9.91 5.29 -1.00
N LEU A 86 -10.60 4.28 -0.49
CA LEU A 86 -10.12 2.89 -0.50
C LEU A 86 -10.01 2.33 -1.93
N VAL A 87 -10.97 2.63 -2.80
CA VAL A 87 -10.91 2.22 -4.22
C VAL A 87 -9.71 2.87 -4.90
N MET A 88 -9.50 4.17 -4.70
CA MET A 88 -8.36 4.89 -5.29
C MET A 88 -7.01 4.40 -4.74
N LEU A 89 -6.94 4.06 -3.45
CA LEU A 89 -5.78 3.46 -2.80
C LEU A 89 -5.44 2.11 -3.44
N CYS A 90 -6.43 1.21 -3.51
CA CYS A 90 -6.24 -0.14 -4.05
C CYS A 90 -5.87 -0.09 -5.54
N GLU A 91 -6.58 0.71 -6.34
CA GLU A 91 -6.27 0.83 -7.76
C GLU A 91 -4.90 1.46 -8.02
N SER A 92 -4.49 2.46 -7.24
CA SER A 92 -3.15 3.03 -7.36
C SER A 92 -2.07 2.00 -7.03
N LEU A 93 -2.27 1.20 -5.96
CA LEU A 93 -1.34 0.12 -5.62
C LEU A 93 -1.28 -0.96 -6.70
N ARG A 94 -2.41 -1.34 -7.29
CA ARG A 94 -2.47 -2.31 -8.39
C ARG A 94 -1.67 -1.82 -9.59
N VAL A 95 -1.95 -0.59 -10.05
CA VAL A 95 -1.28 0.02 -11.20
C VAL A 95 0.22 0.14 -10.95
N TYR A 96 0.62 0.57 -9.75
CA TYR A 96 2.02 0.61 -9.34
C TYR A 96 2.67 -0.77 -9.43
N SER A 97 2.02 -1.78 -8.85
CA SER A 97 2.56 -3.15 -8.77
C SER A 97 2.70 -3.77 -10.16
N SER A 98 1.69 -3.62 -11.03
CA SER A 98 1.77 -4.09 -12.42
C SER A 98 2.93 -3.42 -13.17
N ALA A 99 3.17 -2.13 -12.95
CA ALA A 99 4.30 -1.45 -13.58
C ALA A 99 5.65 -1.98 -13.11
N VAL A 100 5.79 -2.29 -11.81
CA VAL A 100 7.00 -2.90 -11.27
C VAL A 100 7.25 -4.26 -11.90
N VAL A 101 6.22 -5.13 -11.95
CA VAL A 101 6.33 -6.47 -12.54
C VAL A 101 6.73 -6.39 -14.01
N ASP A 102 6.00 -5.61 -14.82
CA ASP A 102 6.27 -5.49 -16.26
C ASP A 102 7.65 -4.88 -16.55
N TYR A 103 8.09 -3.92 -15.73
CA TYR A 103 9.42 -3.34 -15.88
C TYR A 103 10.51 -4.37 -15.62
N TRP A 104 10.36 -5.22 -14.59
CA TRP A 104 11.33 -6.27 -14.30
C TRP A 104 11.34 -7.37 -15.37
N ASP A 105 10.19 -7.80 -15.87
CA ASP A 105 10.09 -8.74 -16.98
C ASP A 105 10.84 -8.25 -18.23
N LEU A 106 10.69 -6.97 -18.57
CA LEU A 106 11.37 -6.36 -19.72
C LEU A 106 12.90 -6.29 -19.51
N VAL A 107 13.32 -6.09 -18.26
CA VAL A 107 14.73 -6.01 -17.90
C VAL A 107 15.37 -7.41 -17.90
N GLU A 108 14.68 -8.43 -17.39
CA GLU A 108 15.15 -9.83 -17.34
C GLU A 108 15.14 -10.52 -18.71
N SER A 109 14.21 -10.18 -19.59
CA SER A 109 14.10 -10.75 -20.95
C SER A 109 15.19 -10.30 -21.92
N LYS A 110 16.09 -9.39 -21.52
CA LYS A 110 17.25 -9.00 -22.35
C LYS A 110 18.29 -10.13 -22.34
N PRO A 111 18.57 -10.77 -23.49
CA PRO A 111 19.46 -11.92 -23.55
C PRO A 111 20.86 -11.53 -23.08
N ILE A 112 21.31 -12.19 -22.02
CA ILE A 112 22.70 -12.14 -21.57
C ILE A 112 23.51 -12.99 -22.55
N ASN A 113 24.39 -12.34 -23.33
CA ASN A 113 25.59 -13.03 -23.77
C ASN A 113 26.45 -13.27 -22.53
N ASP A 114 26.74 -14.55 -22.30
CA ASP A 114 27.70 -15.13 -21.36
C ASP A 114 27.20 -15.59 -19.98
N LYS A 115 27.14 -16.94 -19.90
CA LYS A 115 27.48 -17.84 -18.79
C LYS A 115 27.88 -17.14 -17.48
N GLU A 116 27.01 -17.16 -16.48
CA GLU A 116 27.44 -17.41 -15.11
C GLU A 116 26.28 -17.90 -14.26
N THR A 117 26.39 -19.17 -13.87
CA THR A 117 25.51 -19.87 -12.95
C THR A 117 25.95 -19.51 -11.54
N SER A 118 25.26 -18.61 -10.84
CA SER A 118 25.39 -18.49 -9.38
C SER A 118 24.19 -17.76 -8.75
N SER A 119 23.95 -18.04 -7.47
CA SER A 119 22.96 -17.45 -6.57
C SER A 119 23.21 -15.97 -6.23
N ALA A 120 23.76 -15.21 -7.16
CA ALA A 120 24.07 -13.79 -7.04
C ALA A 120 22.93 -12.93 -7.62
N PRO A 121 22.80 -11.65 -7.22
CA PRO A 121 21.77 -10.76 -7.75
C PRO A 121 21.88 -10.67 -9.27
N THR A 122 20.84 -11.12 -9.99
CA THR A 122 20.71 -10.91 -11.44
C THR A 122 20.50 -9.43 -11.67
N ALA A 123 21.30 -8.84 -12.54
CA ALA A 123 21.49 -7.42 -12.41
C ALA A 123 21.79 -6.75 -13.76
N PHE A 124 20.98 -5.75 -14.10
CA PHE A 124 20.80 -5.28 -15.47
C PHE A 124 20.91 -3.76 -15.59
N CYS A 125 21.38 -3.28 -16.74
CA CYS A 125 21.38 -1.86 -17.08
C CYS A 125 20.07 -1.50 -17.80
N ALA A 126 19.29 -0.63 -17.17
CA ALA A 126 18.02 -0.18 -17.70
C ALA A 126 18.20 0.84 -18.84
N GLY A 127 17.74 0.48 -20.03
CA GLY A 127 17.76 1.33 -21.23
C GLY A 127 16.49 2.17 -21.43
N PRO A 128 16.48 3.04 -22.47
CA PRO A 128 15.35 3.92 -22.79
C PRO A 128 14.01 3.22 -23.08
N GLU A 129 14.03 1.92 -23.39
CA GLU A 129 12.84 1.09 -23.56
C GLU A 129 12.07 0.83 -22.24
N GLY A 130 12.79 0.79 -21.10
CA GLY A 130 12.17 0.63 -19.79
C GLY A 130 11.30 1.83 -19.41
N ASP A 131 11.76 3.04 -19.76
CA ASP A 131 11.01 4.28 -19.50
C ASP A 131 9.75 4.36 -20.38
N ALA A 132 9.78 3.80 -21.60
CA ALA A 132 8.61 3.70 -22.48
C ALA A 132 7.56 2.71 -21.95
N CYS A 133 7.98 1.59 -21.34
CA CYS A 133 7.09 0.60 -20.72
C CYS A 133 6.30 1.18 -19.54
N LEU A 134 6.88 2.13 -18.80
CA LEU A 134 6.24 2.77 -17.65
C LEU A 134 5.23 3.87 -18.03
N TYR A 135 5.25 4.35 -19.28
CA TYR A 135 4.42 5.48 -19.71
C TYR A 135 2.90 5.24 -19.56
N PRO A 136 2.32 4.10 -19.98
CA PRO A 136 0.90 3.83 -19.79
C PRO A 136 0.49 3.82 -18.31
N TYR A 137 1.34 3.24 -17.45
CA TYR A 137 1.12 3.19 -16.00
C TYR A 137 1.18 4.58 -15.36
N ALA A 138 2.12 5.43 -15.79
CA ALA A 138 2.19 6.82 -15.35
C ALA A 138 0.91 7.61 -15.71
N LEU A 139 0.31 7.35 -16.89
CA LEU A 139 -0.97 7.96 -17.26
C LEU A 139 -2.12 7.47 -16.37
N LEU A 140 -2.18 6.18 -16.05
CA LEU A 140 -3.19 5.61 -15.15
C LEU A 140 -3.07 6.17 -13.73
N LEU A 141 -1.86 6.23 -13.16
CA LEU A 141 -1.63 6.85 -11.85
C LEU A 141 -1.97 8.33 -11.84
N LYS A 142 -1.70 9.05 -12.94
CA LYS A 142 -2.10 10.45 -13.08
C LYS A 142 -3.64 10.61 -13.11
N ALA A 143 -4.36 9.68 -13.73
CA ALA A 143 -5.82 9.68 -13.71
C ALA A 143 -6.35 9.43 -12.29
N GLN A 144 -5.80 8.46 -11.56
CA GLN A 144 -6.14 8.22 -10.15
C GLN A 144 -5.81 9.42 -9.25
N SER A 145 -4.69 10.11 -9.51
CA SER A 145 -4.28 11.29 -8.76
C SER A 145 -5.26 12.46 -8.90
N ARG A 146 -5.89 12.60 -10.08
CA ARG A 146 -6.96 13.59 -10.29
C ARG A 146 -8.19 13.26 -9.46
N LYS A 147 -8.68 12.01 -9.53
CA LYS A 147 -9.81 11.54 -8.71
C LYS A 147 -9.56 11.78 -7.21
N LEU A 148 -8.34 11.48 -6.75
CA LEU A 148 -7.94 11.66 -5.37
C LEU A 148 -7.90 13.14 -4.95
N SER A 149 -7.47 14.02 -5.85
CA SER A 149 -7.49 15.47 -5.63
C SER A 149 -8.93 16.00 -5.53
N ASP A 150 -9.82 15.54 -6.41
CA ASP A 150 -11.24 15.90 -6.39
C ASP A 150 -11.91 15.42 -5.10
N TRP A 151 -11.58 14.21 -4.65
CA TRP A 151 -12.03 13.68 -3.37
C TRP A 151 -11.58 14.54 -2.19
N HIS A 152 -10.29 14.91 -2.13
CA HIS A 152 -9.76 15.74 -1.05
C HIS A 152 -10.40 17.14 -1.03
N ALA A 153 -10.68 17.72 -2.21
CA ALA A 153 -11.33 19.02 -2.33
C ALA A 153 -12.79 19.03 -1.81
N LYS A 154 -13.45 17.87 -1.80
CA LYS A 154 -14.82 17.70 -1.29
C LYS A 154 -14.89 17.42 0.22
N LEU A 155 -13.75 17.21 0.90
CA LEU A 155 -13.76 16.85 2.32
C LEU A 155 -14.29 17.99 3.21
N PRO A 156 -15.18 17.70 4.15
CA PRO A 156 -15.59 18.68 5.15
C PRO A 156 -14.42 19.00 6.10
N LEU A 157 -14.41 20.21 6.66
CA LEU A 157 -13.37 20.65 7.59
C LEU A 157 -13.21 19.73 8.81
N SER A 158 -14.27 19.04 9.23
CA SER A 158 -14.24 18.06 10.33
C SER A 158 -13.43 16.80 10.03
N GLN A 159 -13.20 16.50 8.75
CA GLN A 159 -12.37 15.38 8.30
C GLN A 159 -10.93 15.80 7.98
N LEU A 160 -10.63 17.10 8.00
CA LEU A 160 -9.29 17.61 7.81
C LEU A 160 -8.49 17.59 9.13
N PRO A 161 -7.15 17.63 9.06
CA PRO A 161 -6.33 17.67 10.27
C PRO A 161 -6.66 18.88 11.13
N ILE A 162 -6.73 18.67 12.44
CA ILE A 162 -6.75 19.76 13.43
C ILE A 162 -5.32 20.26 13.47
N ALA A 163 -5.09 21.42 12.85
CA ALA A 163 -3.75 21.98 12.73
C ALA A 163 -3.01 22.00 14.08
N SER A 164 -1.80 21.46 14.08
CA SER A 164 -0.89 21.45 15.24
C SER A 164 -0.30 22.85 15.40
N PHE A 165 -1.08 23.79 15.92
CA PHE A 165 -0.70 25.21 15.98
C PHE A 165 0.34 25.55 17.07
N HIS A 166 0.86 24.59 17.83
CA HIS A 166 1.68 24.89 19.01
C HIS A 166 2.81 23.87 19.30
N SER A 167 3.55 23.41 18.30
CA SER A 167 4.78 22.66 18.60
C SER A 167 6.02 23.56 18.66
N ALA A 168 6.75 23.47 19.76
CA ALA A 168 8.06 24.10 19.91
C ALA A 168 9.16 23.41 19.06
N TYR A 169 8.87 22.22 18.50
CA TYR A 169 9.81 21.39 17.76
C TYR A 169 9.18 20.95 16.44
N PRO A 170 9.44 21.60 15.30
CA PRO A 170 8.83 21.18 14.04
C PRO A 170 9.31 19.78 13.64
N THR A 171 8.50 19.05 12.86
CA THR A 171 8.94 17.79 12.24
C THR A 171 10.20 18.06 11.41
N ARG A 172 11.28 17.38 11.76
CA ARG A 172 12.61 17.58 11.17
C ARG A 172 13.14 16.25 10.69
N LEU A 173 13.51 16.23 9.42
CA LEU A 173 14.24 15.15 8.78
C LEU A 173 15.67 15.64 8.58
N GLU A 174 16.59 15.12 9.39
CA GLU A 174 18.03 15.30 9.22
C GLU A 174 18.61 14.00 8.64
N ASP A 175 19.82 14.05 8.08
CA ASP A 175 20.42 12.92 7.35
C ASP A 175 20.53 11.61 8.16
N SER A 176 20.45 11.69 9.49
CA SER A 176 20.54 10.54 10.39
C SER A 176 19.52 10.55 11.55
N SER A 177 18.64 11.55 11.63
CA SER A 177 17.68 11.68 12.73
C SER A 177 16.32 12.14 12.21
N LEU A 178 15.25 11.62 12.81
CA LEU A 178 13.89 11.95 12.44
C LEU A 178 13.07 12.22 13.70
N THR A 179 12.64 13.47 13.85
CA THR A 179 11.69 13.88 14.88
C THR A 179 10.36 14.19 14.22
N VAL A 180 9.31 13.51 14.67
CA VAL A 180 7.97 13.59 14.07
C VAL A 180 6.98 14.15 15.07
N GLU A 181 6.28 15.20 14.67
CA GLU A 181 5.24 15.83 15.50
C GLU A 181 3.88 15.19 15.24
N PRO A 182 2.99 15.12 16.25
CA PRO A 182 1.66 14.59 16.06
C PRO A 182 0.77 15.49 15.22
N LEU A 183 0.04 14.86 14.30
CA LEU A 183 -1.06 15.43 13.54
C LEU A 183 -2.36 14.79 14.03
N TYR A 184 -3.22 15.60 14.64
CA TYR A 184 -4.46 15.14 15.25
C TYR A 184 -5.67 15.33 14.34
N PHE A 185 -6.69 14.51 14.56
CA PHE A 185 -7.98 14.56 13.86
C PHE A 185 -9.12 14.50 14.87
N GLN A 186 -10.31 14.92 14.45
CA GLN A 186 -11.50 14.90 15.32
C GLN A 186 -11.97 13.47 15.67
N SER A 187 -11.60 12.49 14.85
CA SER A 187 -11.97 11.09 15.06
C SER A 187 -10.95 10.14 14.43
N HIS A 188 -10.93 8.89 14.89
CA HIS A 188 -10.18 7.80 14.30
C HIS A 188 -10.50 7.60 12.80
N ASP A 189 -11.79 7.65 12.43
CA ASP A 189 -12.19 7.50 11.04
C ASP A 189 -11.65 8.62 10.14
N SER A 190 -11.64 9.88 10.63
CA SER A 190 -11.02 10.99 9.90
C SER A 190 -9.52 10.77 9.72
N ALA A 191 -8.81 10.34 10.78
CA ALA A 191 -7.38 10.04 10.72
C ALA A 191 -7.07 8.92 9.72
N MET A 192 -7.82 7.82 9.77
CA MET A 192 -7.64 6.68 8.86
C MET A 192 -7.98 7.02 7.41
N ASN A 193 -9.06 7.77 7.15
CA ASN A 193 -9.40 8.21 5.79
C ASN A 193 -8.30 9.10 5.21
N TYR A 194 -7.74 9.99 6.03
CA TYR A 194 -6.61 10.82 5.62
C TYR A 194 -5.34 9.97 5.42
N ALA A 195 -5.10 8.96 6.25
CA ALA A 195 -3.99 8.02 6.08
C ALA A 195 -4.08 7.24 4.76
N TYR A 196 -5.27 6.80 4.35
CA TYR A 196 -5.49 6.20 3.03
C TYR A 196 -5.17 7.18 1.90
N TYR A 197 -5.63 8.43 2.02
CA TYR A 197 -5.31 9.49 1.06
C TYR A 197 -3.80 9.70 0.93
N ILE A 198 -3.11 9.86 2.06
CA ILE A 198 -1.65 10.08 2.09
C ILE A 198 -0.90 8.88 1.51
N THR A 199 -1.27 7.66 1.88
CA THR A 199 -0.65 6.43 1.33
C THR A 199 -0.86 6.34 -0.19
N THR A 200 -2.03 6.73 -0.67
CA THR A 200 -2.31 6.80 -2.11
C THR A 200 -1.41 7.82 -2.81
N ARG A 201 -1.17 8.99 -2.19
CA ARG A 201 -0.22 9.99 -2.70
C ARG A 201 1.20 9.44 -2.76
N ILE A 202 1.64 8.69 -1.75
CA ILE A 202 2.98 8.08 -1.71
C ILE A 202 3.17 7.14 -2.90
N ILE A 203 2.20 6.25 -3.17
CA ILE A 203 2.22 5.33 -4.31
C ILE A 203 2.26 6.11 -5.64
N GLN A 204 1.44 7.15 -5.78
CA GLN A 204 1.38 7.97 -7.00
C GLN A 204 2.62 8.84 -7.23
N SER A 205 3.35 9.17 -6.16
CA SER A 205 4.58 9.97 -6.21
C SER A 205 5.85 9.11 -6.32
N ALA A 206 5.72 7.78 -6.42
CA ALA A 206 6.83 6.84 -6.36
C ALA A 206 7.90 7.09 -7.42
N ALA A 207 9.16 6.92 -7.01
CA ALA A 207 10.34 7.24 -7.82
C ALA A 207 10.44 6.42 -9.11
N LEU A 208 9.81 5.23 -9.19
CA LEU A 208 9.85 4.37 -10.37
C LEU A 208 9.43 5.08 -11.66
N PHE A 209 8.42 5.95 -11.59
CA PHE A 209 7.79 6.58 -12.77
C PHE A 209 8.40 7.91 -13.20
N LYS A 210 9.47 8.37 -12.55
CA LYS A 210 9.99 9.73 -12.77
C LYS A 210 11.47 9.72 -13.16
N ASP A 211 11.86 10.79 -13.85
CA ASP A 211 13.18 10.96 -14.45
C ASP A 211 14.30 10.73 -13.42
N ARG A 212 15.21 9.82 -13.76
CA ARG A 212 16.33 9.32 -12.94
C ARG A 212 17.26 10.40 -12.43
N LYS A 213 17.28 11.56 -13.09
CA LYS A 213 18.13 12.71 -12.70
C LYS A 213 17.43 13.69 -11.76
N SER A 214 16.15 13.49 -11.48
CA SER A 214 15.35 14.41 -10.68
C SER A 214 15.36 14.02 -9.20
N THR A 215 16.22 14.67 -8.41
CA THR A 215 16.28 14.57 -6.94
C THR A 215 15.00 15.04 -6.24
N THR A 216 14.10 15.72 -6.95
CA THR A 216 12.88 16.32 -6.38
C THR A 216 11.75 15.31 -6.10
N THR A 217 11.89 14.08 -6.56
CA THR A 217 10.77 13.11 -6.64
C THR A 217 10.73 12.13 -5.49
N ALA A 218 11.88 11.54 -5.13
CA ALA A 218 12.08 10.88 -3.85
C ALA A 218 11.67 11.81 -2.69
N GLN A 219 11.94 13.11 -2.82
CA GLN A 219 11.50 14.14 -1.87
C GLN A 219 9.97 14.29 -1.81
N GLU A 220 9.22 14.00 -2.87
CA GLU A 220 7.76 14.11 -2.83
C GLU A 220 7.13 12.94 -2.05
N ALA A 221 7.54 11.71 -2.36
CA ALA A 221 7.10 10.53 -1.60
C ALA A 221 7.51 10.63 -0.13
N ASP A 222 8.73 11.10 0.15
CA ASP A 222 9.21 11.31 1.53
C ASP A 222 8.39 12.40 2.25
N ARG A 223 8.02 13.51 1.60
CA ARG A 223 7.15 14.55 2.20
C ARG A 223 5.78 14.00 2.56
N TRP A 224 5.16 13.21 1.69
CA TRP A 224 3.88 12.56 2.01
C TRP A 224 4.06 11.55 3.14
N THR A 225 5.17 10.81 3.13
CA THR A 225 5.49 9.85 4.20
C THR A 225 5.60 10.53 5.54
N LEU A 226 6.28 11.69 5.63
CA LEU A 226 6.36 12.47 6.86
C LEU A 226 4.97 12.79 7.41
N ILE A 227 4.01 13.18 6.57
CA ILE A 227 2.63 13.43 7.01
C ILE A 227 2.01 12.15 7.59
N LEU A 228 2.20 10.98 6.97
CA LEU A 228 1.70 9.73 7.53
C LEU A 228 2.34 9.41 8.89
N LEU A 229 3.63 9.69 9.08
CA LEU A 229 4.28 9.50 10.38
C LEU A 229 3.70 10.46 11.42
N GLN A 230 3.35 11.69 11.03
CA GLN A 230 2.66 12.62 11.94
C GLN A 230 1.27 12.09 12.34
N ILE A 231 0.55 11.44 11.43
CA ILE A 231 -0.69 10.73 11.78
C ILE A 231 -0.36 9.58 12.75
N ALA A 232 0.71 8.83 12.51
CA ALA A 232 1.13 7.71 13.35
C ALA A 232 1.49 8.15 14.79
N THR A 233 2.03 9.34 14.98
CA THR A 233 2.29 9.88 16.32
C THR A 233 1.04 10.45 17.00
N GLY A 234 0.05 10.90 16.22
CA GLY A 234 -1.21 11.45 16.74
C GLY A 234 -2.36 10.46 16.92
N ILE A 235 -2.28 9.26 16.32
CA ILE A 235 -3.35 8.25 16.35
C ILE A 235 -3.26 7.33 17.57
N ASP A 236 -4.42 6.97 18.12
CA ASP A 236 -4.52 6.00 19.20
C ASP A 236 -4.38 4.57 18.64
N TRP A 237 -3.32 3.87 19.05
CA TRP A 237 -3.03 2.51 18.62
C TRP A 237 -4.06 1.48 19.12
N GLU A 238 -4.60 1.65 20.32
CA GLU A 238 -5.63 0.75 20.84
C GLU A 238 -6.94 0.92 20.04
N GLU A 239 -7.24 2.14 19.60
CA GLU A 239 -8.34 2.37 18.67
C GLU A 239 -8.07 1.75 17.29
N CYS A 240 -6.85 1.83 16.76
CA CYS A 240 -6.49 1.12 15.52
C CYS A 240 -6.83 -0.37 15.61
N ILE A 241 -6.41 -1.03 16.68
CA ILE A 241 -6.65 -2.48 16.85
C ILE A 241 -8.16 -2.78 16.92
N ARG A 242 -8.89 -1.99 17.72
CA ARG A 242 -10.32 -2.21 17.96
C ARG A 242 -11.18 -1.88 16.74
N LEU A 243 -10.85 -0.81 16.01
CA LEU A 243 -11.68 -0.28 14.93
C LEU A 243 -11.25 -0.78 13.55
N ASN A 244 -9.99 -1.18 13.36
CA ASN A 244 -9.51 -1.64 12.06
C ASN A 244 -9.62 -3.16 11.87
N THR A 245 -10.28 -3.90 12.78
CA THR A 245 -10.42 -5.36 12.67
C THR A 245 -10.90 -5.82 11.29
N PHE A 246 -11.81 -5.06 10.66
CA PHE A 246 -12.36 -5.34 9.32
C PHE A 246 -12.06 -4.24 8.29
N ALA A 247 -11.01 -3.45 8.51
CA ALA A 247 -10.56 -2.39 7.60
C ALA A 247 -9.10 -2.62 7.18
N ILE A 248 -8.64 -1.83 6.21
CA ILE A 248 -7.21 -1.76 5.88
C ILE A 248 -6.47 -1.17 7.09
N GLY A 249 -5.53 -1.93 7.64
CA GLY A 249 -4.82 -1.53 8.85
C GLY A 249 -3.76 -0.45 8.62
N PHE A 250 -3.55 0.36 9.64
CA PHE A 250 -2.53 1.41 9.65
C PHE A 250 -1.12 0.84 9.54
N SER A 251 -0.85 -0.33 10.14
CA SER A 251 0.43 -1.03 10.03
C SER A 251 0.77 -1.41 8.58
N GLY A 252 -0.24 -1.84 7.81
CA GLY A 252 -0.09 -2.13 6.38
C GLY A 252 0.21 -0.87 5.56
N LEU A 253 -0.41 0.27 5.89
CA LEU A 253 -0.10 1.55 5.25
C LEU A 253 1.35 1.97 5.49
N LEU A 254 1.83 1.82 6.73
CA LEU A 254 3.23 2.12 7.09
C LEU A 254 4.23 1.25 6.32
N LEU A 255 3.92 -0.04 6.09
CA LEU A 255 4.75 -0.91 5.26
C LEU A 255 4.86 -0.40 3.82
N VAL A 256 3.73 -0.04 3.20
CA VAL A 256 3.73 0.53 1.84
C VAL A 256 4.63 1.77 1.79
N CYS A 257 4.53 2.64 2.80
CA CYS A 257 5.35 3.84 2.88
C CYS A 257 6.84 3.52 3.05
N ALA A 258 7.16 2.55 3.88
CA ALA A 258 8.52 2.09 4.06
C ALA A 258 9.12 1.46 2.79
N ILE A 259 8.31 0.86 1.91
CA ILE A 259 8.77 0.39 0.59
C ILE A 259 9.05 1.59 -0.33
N HIS A 260 8.20 2.62 -0.30
CA HIS A 260 8.24 3.72 -1.27
C HIS A 260 9.18 4.88 -0.89
N THR A 261 9.72 4.89 0.32
CA THR A 261 10.71 5.88 0.77
C THR A 261 12.14 5.45 0.43
N SER A 262 12.94 6.43 0.00
CA SER A 262 14.39 6.25 -0.20
C SER A 262 15.22 6.58 1.05
N ASN A 263 14.58 7.19 2.06
CA ASN A 263 15.23 7.73 3.25
C ASN A 263 15.30 6.69 4.38
N SER A 264 16.52 6.42 4.86
CA SER A 264 16.76 5.42 5.90
C SER A 264 16.20 5.80 7.27
N ALA A 265 16.21 7.10 7.63
CA ALA A 265 15.68 7.56 8.90
C ALA A 265 14.16 7.33 9.00
N ILE A 266 13.44 7.51 7.89
CA ILE A 266 12.01 7.21 7.78
C ILE A 266 11.75 5.71 8.01
N GLY A 267 12.47 4.85 7.27
CA GLY A 267 12.30 3.40 7.39
C GLY A 267 12.60 2.86 8.80
N LEU A 268 13.66 3.37 9.44
CA LEU A 268 14.02 3.01 10.81
C LEU A 268 12.98 3.49 11.82
N TRP A 269 12.50 4.72 11.68
CA TRP A 269 11.46 5.26 12.55
C TRP A 269 10.19 4.42 12.50
N ILE A 270 9.74 4.01 11.30
CA ILE A 270 8.56 3.14 11.14
C ILE A 270 8.79 1.80 11.84
N GLN A 271 9.99 1.23 11.71
CA GLN A 271 10.34 -0.04 12.35
C GLN A 271 10.28 0.06 13.87
N GLU A 272 10.95 1.05 14.45
CA GLU A 272 10.97 1.29 15.89
C GLU A 272 9.56 1.55 16.43
N TRP A 273 8.76 2.35 15.72
CA TRP A 273 7.38 2.66 16.10
C TRP A 273 6.49 1.41 16.17
N LEU A 274 6.63 0.49 15.20
CA LEU A 274 5.90 -0.78 15.18
C LEU A 274 6.46 -1.80 16.19
N GLU A 275 7.77 -1.85 16.39
CA GLU A 275 8.41 -2.73 17.38
C GLU A 275 7.98 -2.39 18.81
N GLU A 276 7.88 -1.10 19.14
CA GLU A 276 7.40 -0.68 20.46
C GLU A 276 5.96 -1.14 20.72
N ARG A 277 5.09 -1.05 19.70
CA ARG A 277 3.69 -1.48 19.78
C ARG A 277 3.51 -2.99 19.76
N GLN A 278 4.45 -3.73 19.15
CA GLN A 278 4.43 -5.19 19.17
C GLN A 278 4.73 -5.75 20.57
N LYS A 279 5.41 -4.99 21.44
CA LYS A 279 5.68 -5.40 22.83
C LYS A 279 4.41 -5.51 23.68
N THR A 280 3.32 -4.81 23.34
CA THR A 280 2.11 -4.72 24.17
C THR A 280 1.09 -5.84 23.92
N SER A 281 1.53 -7.00 23.40
CA SER A 281 0.77 -8.26 23.20
C SER A 281 -0.20 -8.34 22.01
N HIS A 282 -0.34 -7.26 21.24
CA HIS A 282 -1.24 -7.24 20.10
C HIS A 282 -0.59 -7.82 18.84
N LEU A 283 -1.11 -8.97 18.38
CA LEU A 283 -0.51 -9.74 17.29
C LEU A 283 -0.99 -9.29 15.90
N GLU A 284 -2.19 -8.70 15.79
CA GLU A 284 -2.84 -8.38 14.51
C GLU A 284 -3.48 -6.98 14.53
N GLU A 285 -3.38 -6.28 13.39
CA GLU A 285 -4.06 -5.00 13.12
C GLU A 285 -4.47 -4.99 11.63
N GLY A 286 -5.68 -4.53 11.30
CA GLY A 286 -6.14 -4.55 9.90
C GLY A 286 -6.38 -5.94 9.32
N SER A 287 -6.71 -6.94 10.15
CA SER A 287 -6.71 -8.35 9.76
C SER A 287 -5.35 -8.86 9.22
N PHE A 288 -4.25 -8.26 9.68
CA PHE A 288 -2.89 -8.62 9.27
C PHE A 288 -1.94 -8.76 10.48
N PRO A 289 -1.03 -9.77 10.52
CA PRO A 289 -0.09 -9.92 11.64
C PRO A 289 0.99 -8.84 11.61
N VAL A 290 1.09 -8.05 12.68
CA VAL A 290 2.07 -6.96 12.78
C VAL A 290 3.50 -7.51 12.72
N LEU A 291 3.73 -8.72 13.25
CA LEU A 291 5.03 -9.38 13.20
C LEU A 291 5.52 -9.64 11.76
N GLN A 292 4.64 -10.05 10.86
CA GLN A 292 4.99 -10.29 9.45
C GLN A 292 5.35 -9.00 8.73
N ILE A 293 4.63 -7.91 9.02
CA ILE A 293 4.99 -6.57 8.56
C ILE A 293 6.38 -6.19 9.04
N LEU A 294 6.68 -6.41 10.33
CA LEU A 294 7.98 -6.13 10.92
C LEU A 294 9.12 -6.94 10.28
N GLN A 295 8.90 -8.22 10.00
CA GLN A 295 9.89 -9.08 9.33
C GLN A 295 10.29 -8.51 7.96
N VAL A 296 9.31 -8.13 7.15
CA VAL A 296 9.56 -7.55 5.83
C VAL A 296 10.18 -6.17 5.95
N LEU A 297 9.69 -5.34 6.87
CA LEU A 297 10.23 -4.00 7.10
C LEU A 297 11.71 -4.02 7.48
N ARG A 298 12.11 -4.95 8.35
CA ARG A 298 13.52 -5.18 8.71
C ARG A 298 14.35 -5.53 7.48
N ALA A 299 13.86 -6.41 6.62
CA ALA A 299 14.55 -6.78 5.40
C ALA A 299 14.67 -5.61 4.42
N VAL A 300 13.61 -4.80 4.24
CA VAL A 300 13.65 -3.58 3.41
C VAL A 300 14.67 -2.59 3.96
N ASN A 301 14.67 -2.35 5.28
CA ASN A 301 15.62 -1.44 5.93
C ASN A 301 17.07 -1.94 5.81
N HIS A 302 17.28 -3.25 5.90
CA HIS A 302 18.58 -3.88 5.73
C HIS A 302 19.14 -3.71 4.32
N GLU A 303 18.30 -3.89 3.29
CA GLU A 303 18.72 -3.62 1.91
C GLU A 303 18.97 -2.12 1.66
N ARG A 304 18.17 -1.24 2.27
CA ARG A 304 18.43 0.20 2.23
C ARG A 304 19.76 0.59 2.85
N ALA A 305 20.12 -0.01 3.99
CA ALA A 305 21.42 0.20 4.64
C ALA A 305 22.61 -0.24 3.76
N ARG A 306 22.38 -1.16 2.82
CA ARG A 306 23.35 -1.60 1.80
C ARG A 306 23.40 -0.71 0.55
N GLY A 307 22.66 0.40 0.55
CA GLY A 307 22.60 1.32 -0.58
C GLY A 307 21.70 0.83 -1.72
N ARG A 308 20.64 0.06 -1.39
CA ARG A 308 19.64 -0.42 -2.36
C ARG A 308 18.28 0.20 -2.07
N ASP A 309 17.62 0.69 -3.10
CA ASP A 309 16.21 1.05 -3.01
C ASP A 309 15.37 -0.20 -3.30
N VAL A 310 14.27 -0.38 -2.56
CA VAL A 310 13.30 -1.46 -2.78
C VAL A 310 12.07 -0.83 -3.42
N PHE A 311 11.52 -1.47 -4.45
CA PHE A 311 10.32 -1.01 -5.16
C PHE A 311 9.14 -1.97 -4.94
N ALA A 312 9.39 -3.26 -4.76
CA ALA A 312 8.34 -4.21 -4.42
C ALA A 312 8.87 -5.39 -3.60
N VAL A 313 7.94 -6.01 -2.87
CA VAL A 313 8.15 -7.22 -2.09
C VAL A 313 7.02 -8.20 -2.41
N PHE A 314 7.38 -9.43 -2.78
CA PHE A 314 6.43 -10.50 -3.12
C PHE A 314 6.68 -11.74 -2.25
N GLN A 315 5.64 -12.56 -2.07
CA GLN A 315 5.85 -13.93 -1.59
C GLN A 315 6.57 -14.76 -2.66
N THR A 316 7.33 -15.75 -2.20
CA THR A 316 8.06 -16.69 -3.06
C THR A 316 7.20 -17.86 -3.53
N VAL A 317 6.13 -18.17 -2.80
CA VAL A 317 5.20 -19.26 -3.12
C VAL A 317 3.78 -18.75 -2.91
N ASP A 318 2.92 -18.95 -3.91
CA ASP A 318 1.47 -18.74 -3.76
C ASP A 318 0.90 -20.02 -3.17
N ASP A 319 0.60 -20.01 -1.88
CA ASP A 319 -0.11 -21.11 -1.22
C ASP A 319 -1.64 -20.96 -1.34
N GLY A 320 -2.12 -20.06 -2.21
CA GLY A 320 -3.53 -19.77 -2.40
C GLY A 320 -4.16 -18.99 -1.23
N GLY A 321 -3.35 -18.41 -0.34
CA GLY A 321 -3.77 -17.71 0.88
C GLY A 321 -3.46 -18.49 2.17
N GLY A 322 -3.00 -19.74 2.08
CA GLY A 322 -2.65 -20.66 3.16
C GLY A 322 -3.65 -21.80 3.36
N GLU A 323 -3.36 -22.73 4.26
CA GLU A 323 -4.41 -23.59 4.84
C GLU A 323 -5.10 -22.81 5.96
N GLY A 324 -6.31 -22.31 5.69
CA GLY A 324 -7.08 -21.47 6.60
C GLY A 324 -7.24 -22.10 7.99
N LYS A 325 -6.50 -21.60 8.97
CA LYS A 325 -6.73 -21.91 10.38
C LYS A 325 -7.65 -20.82 10.95
N PHE A 326 -8.75 -21.30 11.54
CA PHE A 326 -9.94 -20.54 11.94
C PHE A 326 -9.68 -19.32 12.87
N HIS A 327 -8.46 -19.10 13.37
CA HIS A 327 -8.20 -18.21 14.52
C HIS A 327 -7.06 -17.17 14.36
N SER A 328 -6.32 -17.12 13.26
CA SER A 328 -5.29 -16.07 13.05
C SER A 328 -4.66 -16.19 11.66
N TYR A 329 -4.19 -15.09 11.09
CA TYR A 329 -3.41 -15.08 9.85
C TYR A 329 -1.96 -15.57 10.05
N HIS A 330 -1.64 -16.19 11.19
CA HIS A 330 -0.44 -17.03 11.36
C HIS A 330 -0.39 -18.26 10.43
N SER A 331 -1.28 -18.37 9.43
CA SER A 331 -1.30 -19.47 8.46
C SER A 331 -0.22 -19.36 7.37
N GLN A 332 0.31 -18.17 7.10
CA GLN A 332 1.41 -17.99 6.14
C GLN A 332 2.70 -17.64 6.88
N THR A 333 3.52 -18.64 7.19
CA THR A 333 4.87 -18.36 7.68
C THR A 333 5.70 -17.81 6.52
N LEU A 334 6.02 -16.51 6.57
CA LEU A 334 6.99 -15.91 5.66
C LEU A 334 8.37 -16.42 6.06
N THR A 335 8.95 -17.32 5.26
CA THR A 335 10.35 -17.77 5.41
C THR A 335 11.29 -16.97 4.51
N SER A 336 10.76 -16.47 3.40
CA SER A 336 11.50 -15.71 2.41
C SER A 336 10.56 -14.89 1.52
N VAL A 337 11.02 -13.71 1.10
CA VAL A 337 10.32 -12.82 0.18
C VAL A 337 11.17 -12.55 -1.05
N MET A 338 10.55 -12.34 -2.20
CA MET A 338 11.21 -11.84 -3.40
C MET A 338 11.24 -10.30 -3.34
N MET A 339 12.42 -9.70 -3.53
CA MET A 339 12.58 -8.25 -3.53
C MET A 339 12.99 -7.75 -4.90
N TYR A 340 12.26 -6.75 -5.39
CA TYR A 340 12.60 -6.00 -6.58
C TYR A 340 13.16 -4.66 -6.15
N GLY A 341 14.42 -4.40 -6.51
CA GLY A 341 15.16 -3.24 -6.05
C GLY A 341 16.15 -2.67 -7.05
N ARG A 342 16.89 -1.65 -6.63
CA ARG A 342 17.94 -1.05 -7.43
C ARG A 342 19.12 -0.62 -6.56
N GLU A 343 20.33 -0.86 -7.04
CA GLU A 343 21.55 -0.36 -6.41
C GLU A 343 21.75 1.14 -6.70
N LYS A 344 21.94 1.96 -5.66
CA LYS A 344 22.09 3.43 -5.79
C LYS A 344 23.36 3.84 -6.54
N VAL A 345 24.42 3.03 -6.45
CA VAL A 345 25.76 3.39 -6.95
C VAL A 345 25.85 3.33 -8.47
N ASN A 346 25.21 2.33 -9.08
CA ASN A 346 25.32 2.01 -10.51
C ASN A 346 23.96 1.95 -11.22
N ASP A 347 22.86 2.27 -10.50
CA ASP A 347 21.48 2.21 -10.96
C ASP A 347 21.06 0.83 -11.50
N LYS A 348 21.74 -0.22 -11.03
CA LYS A 348 21.55 -1.61 -11.48
C LYS A 348 20.28 -2.17 -10.86
N VAL A 349 19.35 -2.62 -11.70
CA VAL A 349 18.11 -3.28 -11.29
C VAL A 349 18.44 -4.66 -10.74
N ILE A 350 17.83 -5.06 -9.62
CA ILE A 350 18.09 -6.35 -8.94
C ILE A 350 16.78 -7.05 -8.58
N SER A 351 16.76 -8.37 -8.70
CA SER A 351 15.70 -9.27 -8.21
C SER A 351 16.34 -10.47 -7.50
N TYR A 352 15.92 -10.75 -6.26
CA TYR A 352 16.40 -11.91 -5.49
C TYR A 352 15.52 -12.20 -4.28
N SER A 353 15.62 -13.45 -3.80
CA SER A 353 14.94 -13.89 -2.59
C SER A 353 15.75 -13.52 -1.34
N VAL A 354 15.06 -13.00 -0.33
CA VAL A 354 15.61 -12.59 0.97
C VAL A 354 14.92 -13.40 2.07
N PRO A 355 15.66 -14.10 2.96
CA PRO A 355 15.10 -14.74 4.14
C PRO A 355 14.54 -13.71 5.13
N VAL A 356 13.40 -14.01 5.77
CA VAL A 356 12.70 -13.09 6.70
C VAL A 356 12.21 -13.77 7.98
#